data_AF-A0A7K5KBY0-F1
#
_entry.id   AF-A0A7K5KBY0-F1
#
_cell.length_a   1.000
_cell.length_b   1.000
_cell.length_c   1.000
_cell.angle_alpha   90.00
_cell.angle_beta   90.00
_cell.angle_gamma   90.00
#
_symmetry.space_group_name_H-M   'P 1'
#
loop_
_entity.id
_entity.type
_entity.pdbx_description
1 polymer ?
#
loop_
_entity_poly.entity_id
_entity_poly.type
_entity_poly.pdbx_seq_one_letter_code
_entity_poly.pdbx_strand_id
1 'polypeptide(L)'
;MQILTSPAQLQRLEGILKQSLPLALPVYGAVLNITRGNPGQFEVLVDKWPDFGAVLARPRGEVVHGDIGRGGMTWCPGTYQVCSGHPWVPPGASTPRAPPLTRCSPRLDPSVRVGSLLPSHVDLLNETWPYGGNARSRRYLAKLLEHFPHVCLQDSAGEPVSWVLTDHFGTGTHSFTLPAHRRRGHMQVALTMAAQRAQARGFPTFG
;
A
#
# COMPACT_ATOMS: atom_id res chain seq x y z
N MET A 1 12.74 -14.25 16.82
CA MET A 1 12.17 -13.84 15.51
C MET A 1 13.13 -14.27 14.41
N GLN A 2 12.61 -14.95 13.39
CA GLN A 2 13.34 -15.45 12.24
C GLN A 2 12.99 -14.62 11.01
N ILE A 3 14.00 -14.23 10.22
CA ILE A 3 13.80 -13.53 8.94
C ILE A 3 13.54 -14.58 7.85
N LEU A 4 12.45 -14.43 7.11
CA LEU A 4 12.13 -15.30 5.98
C LEU A 4 12.75 -14.74 4.69
N THR A 5 13.77 -15.44 4.17
CA THR A 5 14.45 -15.07 2.92
C THR A 5 14.22 -16.10 1.81
N SER A 6 13.82 -17.33 2.14
CA SER A 6 13.58 -18.38 1.15
C SER A 6 12.30 -18.12 0.35
N PRO A 7 12.33 -18.17 -0.99
CA PRO A 7 11.15 -18.02 -1.83
C PRO A 7 10.03 -19.01 -1.49
N ALA A 8 10.38 -20.25 -1.12
CA ALA A 8 9.41 -21.27 -0.74
C ALA A 8 8.70 -20.93 0.59
N GLN A 9 9.42 -20.33 1.54
CA GLN A 9 8.82 -19.88 2.80
C GLN A 9 7.90 -18.68 2.57
N LEU A 10 8.33 -17.71 1.77
CA LEU A 10 7.52 -16.53 1.43
C LEU A 10 6.24 -16.92 0.67
N GLN A 11 6.32 -17.86 -0.28
CA GLN A 11 5.14 -18.37 -1.00
C GLN A 11 4.16 -19.09 -0.07
N ARG A 12 4.67 -19.91 0.88
CA ARG A 12 3.82 -20.56 1.87
C ARG A 12 3.16 -19.54 2.81
N LEU A 13 3.91 -18.55 3.26
CA LEU A 13 3.38 -17.46 4.08
C LEU A 13 2.30 -16.67 3.34
N GLU A 14 2.54 -16.32 2.07
CA GLU A 14 1.57 -15.67 1.20
C GLU A 14 0.27 -16.48 1.12
N GLY A 15 0.36 -17.80 0.91
CA GLY A 15 -0.80 -18.70 0.88
C GLY A 15 -1.59 -18.73 2.19
N ILE A 16 -0.90 -18.74 3.34
CA ILE A 16 -1.54 -18.72 4.67
C ILE A 16 -2.22 -17.38 4.92
N LEU A 17 -1.53 -16.26 4.67
CA LEU A 17 -2.08 -14.92 4.87
C LEU A 17 -3.29 -14.64 3.98
N LYS A 18 -3.30 -15.19 2.76
CA LYS A 18 -4.44 -15.08 1.83
C LYS A 18 -5.72 -15.69 2.39
N GLN A 19 -5.64 -16.75 3.19
CA GLN A 19 -6.79 -17.39 3.83
C GLN A 19 -7.39 -16.54 4.95
N SER A 20 -6.58 -15.64 5.53
CA SER A 20 -6.96 -14.75 6.64
C SER A 20 -7.31 -13.34 6.18
N LEU A 21 -7.54 -13.13 4.87
CA LEU A 21 -8.06 -11.85 4.37
C LEU A 21 -9.51 -11.66 4.83
N PRO A 22 -9.92 -10.42 5.20
CA PRO A 22 -9.18 -9.16 5.08
C PRO A 22 -8.29 -8.80 6.29
N LEU A 23 -8.30 -9.56 7.38
CA LEU A 23 -7.55 -9.22 8.62
C LEU A 23 -6.03 -9.18 8.41
N ALA A 24 -5.51 -10.01 7.52
CA ALA A 24 -4.09 -10.08 7.20
C ALA A 24 -3.65 -9.08 6.11
N LEU A 25 -4.54 -8.19 5.62
CA LEU A 25 -4.29 -7.40 4.42
C LEU A 25 -2.99 -6.57 4.44
N PRO A 26 -2.64 -5.84 5.51
CA PRO A 26 -1.40 -5.06 5.52
C PRO A 26 -0.16 -5.96 5.35
N VAL A 27 -0.04 -7.00 6.18
CA VAL A 27 1.12 -7.91 6.12
C VAL A 27 1.15 -8.70 4.81
N TYR A 28 0.00 -9.16 4.32
CA TYR A 28 -0.13 -9.84 3.05
C TYR A 28 0.38 -8.96 1.89
N GLY A 29 -0.01 -7.70 1.87
CA GLY A 29 0.43 -6.73 0.87
C GLY A 29 1.92 -6.45 0.90
N ALA A 30 2.53 -6.37 2.09
CA ALA A 30 3.99 -6.27 2.21
C ALA A 30 4.70 -7.52 1.69
N VAL A 31 4.22 -8.73 2.05
CA VAL A 31 4.77 -9.99 1.53
C VAL A 31 4.67 -10.04 0.01
N LEU A 32 3.55 -9.63 -0.58
CA LEU A 32 3.38 -9.54 -2.03
C LEU A 32 4.39 -8.56 -2.68
N ASN A 33 4.61 -7.38 -2.10
CA ASN A 33 5.61 -6.45 -2.62
C ASN A 33 7.02 -7.05 -2.57
N ILE A 34 7.35 -7.80 -1.52
CA ILE A 34 8.64 -8.49 -1.38
C ILE A 34 8.77 -9.61 -2.42
N THR A 35 7.75 -10.46 -2.61
CA THR A 35 7.78 -11.55 -3.60
C THR A 35 7.75 -11.05 -5.05
N ARG A 36 7.37 -9.78 -5.28
CA ARG A 36 7.29 -9.13 -6.59
C ARG A 36 8.42 -8.13 -6.87
N GLY A 37 9.60 -8.35 -6.28
CA GLY A 37 10.82 -7.57 -6.58
C GLY A 37 11.27 -6.63 -5.48
N ASN A 38 10.51 -6.52 -4.40
CA ASN A 38 10.87 -5.82 -3.16
C ASN A 38 11.37 -4.38 -3.37
N PRO A 39 10.57 -3.50 -3.99
CA PRO A 39 11.04 -2.16 -4.35
C PRO A 39 11.46 -1.33 -3.13
N GLY A 40 10.79 -1.52 -1.98
CA GLY A 40 11.12 -0.79 -0.76
C GLY A 40 12.19 -1.44 0.13
N GLN A 41 12.84 -2.52 -0.32
CA GLN A 41 13.83 -3.29 0.45
C GLN A 41 13.31 -3.72 1.84
N PHE A 42 12.10 -4.26 1.89
CA PHE A 42 11.49 -4.78 3.11
C PHE A 42 11.93 -6.22 3.39
N GLU A 43 11.87 -6.61 4.65
CA GLU A 43 12.04 -7.98 5.12
C GLU A 43 10.86 -8.39 5.99
N VAL A 44 10.57 -9.69 5.99
CA VAL A 44 9.50 -10.27 6.79
C VAL A 44 10.11 -11.14 7.88
N LEU A 45 9.69 -10.86 9.11
CA LEU A 45 10.06 -11.58 10.29
C LEU A 45 8.85 -12.34 10.83
N VAL A 46 9.10 -13.55 11.30
CA VAL A 46 8.13 -14.36 12.03
C VAL A 46 8.67 -14.70 13.41
N ASP A 47 7.81 -14.94 14.38
CA ASP A 47 8.25 -15.41 15.70
C ASP A 47 8.83 -16.83 15.62
N LYS A 48 8.14 -17.74 14.91
CA LYS A 48 8.50 -19.15 14.68
C LYS A 48 8.18 -19.56 13.25
N TRP A 49 8.76 -20.65 12.75
CA TRP A 49 8.40 -21.23 11.45
C TRP A 49 8.44 -22.76 11.54
N PRO A 50 7.47 -23.50 10.97
CA PRO A 50 6.32 -23.04 10.17
C PRO A 50 5.11 -22.51 10.96
N ASP A 51 5.04 -22.76 12.26
CA ASP A 51 3.89 -22.41 13.12
C ASP A 51 4.07 -21.03 13.77
N PHE A 52 3.91 -19.96 12.98
CA PHE A 52 4.05 -18.59 13.46
C PHE A 52 2.78 -18.07 14.17
N GLY A 53 2.98 -17.37 15.29
CA GLY A 53 1.96 -16.59 16.00
C GLY A 53 2.05 -15.09 15.71
N ALA A 54 3.13 -14.63 15.09
CA ALA A 54 3.25 -13.24 14.69
C ALA A 54 4.07 -13.06 13.40
N VAL A 55 3.63 -12.12 12.57
CA VAL A 55 4.33 -11.71 11.35
C VAL A 55 4.54 -10.21 11.38
N LEU A 56 5.75 -9.80 11.03
CA LEU A 56 6.19 -8.41 10.98
C LEU A 56 6.85 -8.12 9.64
N ALA A 57 6.40 -7.09 8.94
CA ALA A 57 7.11 -6.53 7.79
C ALA A 57 7.78 -5.21 8.19
N ARG A 58 9.07 -5.05 7.85
CA ARG A 58 9.84 -3.82 8.14
C ARG A 58 10.89 -3.53 7.05
N PRO A 59 11.40 -2.30 6.92
CA PRO A 59 12.55 -2.00 6.08
C PRO A 59 13.79 -2.77 6.53
N ARG A 60 14.58 -3.28 5.58
CA ARG A 60 15.84 -3.97 5.86
C ARG A 60 16.84 -3.02 6.52
N GLY A 61 17.38 -3.42 7.67
CA GLY A 61 18.42 -2.67 8.38
C GLY A 61 17.94 -1.59 9.36
N GLU A 62 16.63 -1.36 9.51
CA GLU A 62 16.12 -0.53 10.61
C GLU A 62 16.08 -1.34 11.92
N VAL A 63 16.97 -1.00 12.85
CA VAL A 63 16.90 -1.46 14.25
C VAL A 63 15.95 -0.53 15.00
N VAL A 64 14.84 -1.08 15.49
CA VAL A 64 13.88 -0.34 16.32
C VAL A 64 14.60 0.04 17.63
N HIS A 65 15.03 1.30 17.76
CA HIS A 65 15.26 1.89 19.07
C HIS A 65 13.89 2.22 19.66
N GLY A 66 13.47 1.41 20.62
CA GLY A 66 12.19 1.55 21.30
C GLY A 66 12.24 2.66 22.33
N ASP A 67 11.83 3.86 21.95
CA ASP A 67 11.33 4.85 22.90
C ASP A 67 9.79 4.78 22.91
N ILE A 68 9.26 3.86 23.71
CA ILE A 68 7.84 3.84 24.09
C ILE A 68 7.64 4.96 25.14
N GLY A 69 7.62 6.20 24.65
CA GLY A 69 7.16 7.35 25.42
C GLY A 69 5.65 7.30 25.57
N ARG A 70 5.16 7.32 26.82
CA ARG A 70 3.74 7.43 27.16
C ARG A 70 3.07 8.60 26.44
N GLY A 71 1.91 8.34 25.84
CA GLY A 71 0.93 9.38 25.54
C GLY A 71 1.09 10.07 24.19
N GLY A 72 1.10 9.30 23.11
CA GLY A 72 0.92 9.82 21.76
C GLY A 72 0.97 8.66 20.78
N MET A 73 -0.03 8.51 19.91
CA MET A 73 0.01 7.54 18.82
C MET A 73 1.11 7.95 17.84
N THR A 74 2.36 7.57 18.15
CA THR A 74 3.49 7.64 17.23
C THR A 74 3.28 6.56 16.17
N TRP A 75 2.63 6.94 15.07
CA TRP A 75 2.66 6.19 13.83
C TRP A 75 4.12 6.01 13.40
N CYS A 76 4.72 4.86 13.71
CA CYS A 76 5.95 4.39 13.07
C CYS A 76 5.56 3.88 11.68
N PRO A 77 5.91 4.57 10.57
CA PRO A 77 5.37 4.26 9.24
C PRO A 77 5.91 2.97 8.59
N GLY A 78 6.40 2.00 9.37
CA GLY A 78 7.13 0.85 8.83
C GLY A 78 7.17 -0.38 9.73
N THR A 79 6.24 -0.53 10.68
CA THR A 79 6.24 -1.71 11.57
C THR A 79 4.80 -2.06 11.92
N TYR A 80 4.28 -3.14 11.32
CA TYR A 80 2.95 -3.67 11.62
C TYR A 80 3.11 -5.12 12.04
N GLN A 81 2.74 -5.38 13.28
CA GLN A 81 2.74 -6.70 13.89
C GLN A 81 1.31 -7.23 13.86
N VAL A 82 1.09 -8.38 13.23
CA VAL A 82 -0.12 -9.17 13.44
C VAL A 82 0.18 -10.17 14.54
N CYS A 83 -0.49 -10.06 15.69
CA CYS A 83 -0.47 -11.08 16.74
C CYS A 83 -1.64 -12.04 16.49
N SER A 84 -1.40 -13.23 15.95
CA SER A 84 -2.43 -14.29 15.97
C SER A 84 -2.48 -14.93 17.36
N GLY A 85 -3.20 -14.28 18.28
CA GLY A 85 -3.75 -14.95 19.44
C GLY A 85 -4.98 -15.78 19.00
N HIS A 86 -4.77 -17.06 18.69
CA HIS A 86 -5.77 -18.01 18.15
C HIS A 86 -6.98 -18.25 19.10
N PRO A 87 -8.17 -18.66 18.58
CA PRO A 87 -8.35 -20.02 18.03
C PRO A 87 -8.59 -20.06 16.51
N TRP A 88 -7.98 -21.07 15.89
CA TRP A 88 -8.23 -21.59 14.56
C TRP A 88 -9.68 -22.16 14.40
N VAL A 89 -10.07 -22.52 13.14
CA VAL A 89 -11.12 -23.50 12.67
C VAL A 89 -12.45 -22.90 12.09
N PRO A 90 -13.09 -23.43 10.99
CA PRO A 90 -12.73 -24.52 10.03
C PRO A 90 -12.68 -24.11 8.54
N PRO A 91 -12.23 -25.03 7.65
CA PRO A 91 -12.41 -24.90 6.19
C PRO A 91 -13.90 -25.01 5.82
N GLY A 92 -14.40 -24.04 5.06
CA GLY A 92 -15.78 -24.10 4.52
C GLY A 92 -16.50 -22.75 4.39
N ALA A 93 -15.98 -21.66 4.95
CA ALA A 93 -16.54 -20.34 4.70
C ALA A 93 -16.21 -19.91 3.27
N SER A 94 -17.17 -20.09 2.37
CA SER A 94 -17.13 -19.52 1.03
C SER A 94 -17.06 -18.01 1.19
N THR A 95 -15.86 -17.45 1.01
CA THR A 95 -15.67 -16.01 0.99
C THR A 95 -16.46 -15.48 -0.21
N PRO A 96 -17.31 -14.45 -0.05
CA PRO A 96 -17.86 -13.78 -1.21
C PRO A 96 -16.67 -13.19 -1.97
N ARG A 97 -16.32 -13.82 -3.08
CA ARG A 97 -15.37 -13.29 -4.05
C ARG A 97 -15.97 -11.96 -4.47
N ALA A 98 -15.39 -10.84 -4.00
CA ALA A 98 -15.72 -9.54 -4.54
C ALA A 98 -15.70 -9.69 -6.07
N PRO A 99 -16.81 -9.38 -6.77
CA PRO A 99 -16.85 -9.57 -8.20
C PRO A 99 -15.64 -8.86 -8.78
N PRO A 100 -14.85 -9.50 -9.67
CA PRO A 100 -13.77 -8.80 -10.32
C PRO A 100 -14.39 -7.54 -10.88
N LEU A 101 -13.90 -6.37 -10.47
CA LEU A 101 -14.31 -5.11 -11.07
C LEU A 101 -14.22 -5.36 -12.56
N THR A 102 -15.38 -5.40 -13.22
CA THR A 102 -15.47 -5.59 -14.67
C THR A 102 -14.45 -4.63 -15.24
N ARG A 103 -13.65 -5.10 -16.20
CA ARG A 103 -12.49 -4.40 -16.78
C ARG A 103 -12.94 -3.16 -17.59
N CYS A 104 -13.76 -2.31 -16.98
CA CYS A 104 -14.29 -1.07 -17.48
C CYS A 104 -13.16 -0.08 -17.37
N SER A 105 -12.60 0.30 -18.51
CA SER A 105 -11.75 1.48 -18.58
C SER A 105 -12.56 2.67 -18.09
N PRO A 106 -12.17 3.33 -16.98
CA PRO A 106 -12.90 4.49 -16.51
C PRO A 106 -12.85 5.57 -17.59
N ARG A 107 -14.02 6.15 -17.92
CA ARG A 107 -14.10 7.23 -18.91
C ARG A 107 -13.48 8.49 -18.31
N LEU A 108 -12.41 8.95 -18.93
CA LEU A 108 -11.77 10.22 -18.60
C LEU A 108 -12.44 11.36 -19.36
N ASP A 109 -12.50 12.53 -18.73
CA ASP A 109 -12.81 13.78 -19.42
C ASP A 109 -11.71 14.06 -20.48
N PRO A 110 -12.03 14.52 -21.69
CA PRO A 110 -11.03 14.82 -22.72
C PRO A 110 -9.96 15.82 -22.29
N SER A 111 -10.26 16.68 -21.31
CA SER A 111 -9.33 17.67 -20.75
C SER A 111 -8.31 17.09 -19.77
N VAL A 112 -8.46 15.83 -19.37
CA VAL A 112 -7.63 15.17 -18.36
C VAL A 112 -7.07 13.86 -18.88
N ARG A 113 -5.76 13.67 -18.72
CA ARG A 113 -5.05 12.48 -19.15
C ARG A 113 -4.38 11.77 -17.98
N VAL A 114 -4.10 10.49 -18.16
CA VAL A 114 -3.28 9.74 -17.21
C VAL A 114 -1.84 10.21 -17.35
N GLY A 115 -1.25 10.63 -16.25
CA GLY A 115 0.12 11.09 -16.15
C GLY A 115 0.94 10.33 -15.12
N SER A 116 2.12 10.87 -14.83
CA SER A 116 3.05 10.35 -13.81
C SER A 116 3.39 11.46 -12.82
N LEU A 117 3.58 11.12 -11.55
CA LEU A 117 4.09 12.06 -10.56
C LEU A 117 5.63 12.03 -10.60
N LEU A 118 6.21 13.12 -11.08
CA LEU A 118 7.64 13.37 -11.00
C LEU A 118 8.09 13.74 -9.57
N PRO A 119 9.39 13.54 -9.23
CA PRO A 119 9.97 13.98 -7.96
C PRO A 119 9.81 15.48 -7.68
N SER A 120 9.68 16.32 -8.71
CA SER A 120 9.41 17.75 -8.59
C SER A 120 8.07 18.06 -7.92
N HIS A 121 7.09 17.14 -7.98
CA HIS A 121 5.78 17.35 -7.37
C HIS A 121 5.76 17.00 -5.87
N VAL A 122 6.84 16.47 -5.29
CA VAL A 122 6.85 16.06 -3.88
C VAL A 122 6.45 17.20 -2.95
N ASP A 123 6.85 18.43 -3.26
CA ASP A 123 6.53 19.61 -2.46
C ASP A 123 5.02 19.91 -2.49
N LEU A 124 4.38 19.80 -3.66
CA LEU A 124 2.92 19.88 -3.79
C LEU A 124 2.21 18.80 -2.96
N LEU A 125 2.67 17.55 -3.02
CA LEU A 125 2.08 16.47 -2.21
C LEU A 125 2.26 16.73 -0.70
N ASN A 126 3.40 17.29 -0.33
CA ASN A 126 3.73 17.59 1.06
C ASN A 126 2.87 18.73 1.62
N GLU A 127 2.56 19.74 0.82
CA GLU A 127 1.71 20.87 1.20
C GLU A 127 0.22 20.51 1.24
N THR A 128 -0.23 19.66 0.33
CA THR A 128 -1.64 19.24 0.25
C THR A 128 -2.03 18.20 1.30
N TRP A 129 -1.05 17.53 1.91
CA TRP A 129 -1.28 16.56 2.97
C TRP A 129 -1.45 17.26 4.33
N PRO A 130 -2.57 17.09 5.06
CA PRO A 130 -2.80 17.78 6.34
C PRO A 130 -1.76 17.50 7.42
N TYR A 131 -1.10 16.33 7.37
CA TYR A 131 -0.01 15.95 8.29
C TYR A 131 1.38 16.17 7.67
N GLY A 132 1.42 16.79 6.49
CA GLY A 132 2.62 17.10 5.75
C GLY A 132 3.27 18.41 6.21
N GLY A 133 3.89 19.12 5.26
CA GLY A 133 4.55 20.40 5.51
C GLY A 133 5.90 20.31 6.24
N ASN A 134 6.47 19.11 6.42
CA ASN A 134 7.74 18.93 7.11
C ASN A 134 8.74 18.09 6.29
N ALA A 135 10.02 18.13 6.68
CA ALA A 135 11.08 17.41 5.97
C ALA A 135 10.91 15.89 6.01
N ARG A 136 10.30 15.35 7.08
CA ARG A 136 10.06 13.91 7.25
C ARG A 136 8.96 13.43 6.29
N SER A 137 7.84 14.13 6.21
CA SER A 137 6.76 13.83 5.27
C SER A 137 7.22 13.96 3.82
N ARG A 138 8.00 15.00 3.50
CA ARG A 138 8.63 15.17 2.18
C ARG A 138 9.49 13.97 1.79
N ARG A 139 10.40 13.54 2.67
CA ARG A 139 11.27 12.37 2.43
C ARG A 139 10.47 11.08 2.28
N TYR A 140 9.40 10.93 3.05
CA TYR A 140 8.51 9.77 2.94
C TYR A 140 7.77 9.75 1.58
N LEU A 141 7.19 10.87 1.16
CA LEU A 141 6.50 11.00 -0.13
C LEU A 141 7.46 10.79 -1.32
N ALA A 142 8.69 11.30 -1.23
CA ALA A 142 9.72 11.05 -2.24
C ALA A 142 10.03 9.55 -2.38
N LYS A 143 10.19 8.84 -1.27
CA LYS A 143 10.39 7.38 -1.28
C LYS A 143 9.20 6.64 -1.89
N LEU A 144 7.97 7.09 -1.61
CA LEU A 144 6.77 6.50 -2.20
C LEU A 144 6.76 6.64 -3.72
N LEU A 145 7.06 7.83 -4.24
CA LEU A 145 7.10 8.09 -5.69
C LEU A 145 8.20 7.30 -6.40
N GLU A 146 9.35 7.13 -5.75
CA GLU A 146 10.51 6.43 -6.32
C GLU A 146 10.30 4.91 -6.41
N HIS A 147 9.68 4.31 -5.40
CA HIS A 147 9.67 2.86 -5.25
C HIS A 147 8.31 2.22 -5.54
N PHE A 148 7.20 2.95 -5.35
CA PHE A 148 5.86 2.37 -5.38
C PHE A 148 5.02 2.88 -6.55
N PRO A 149 4.12 2.02 -7.08
CA PRO A 149 3.24 2.43 -8.15
C PRO A 149 2.30 3.54 -7.69
N HIS A 150 2.03 4.48 -8.58
CA HIS A 150 1.09 5.55 -8.33
C HIS A 150 0.25 5.82 -9.59
N VAL A 151 -0.89 6.47 -9.40
CA VAL A 151 -1.74 6.97 -10.50
C VAL A 151 -1.84 8.48 -10.35
N CYS A 152 -1.63 9.18 -11.46
CA CYS A 152 -1.80 10.62 -11.55
C CYS A 152 -2.72 10.93 -12.73
N LEU A 153 -3.62 11.89 -12.53
CA LEU A 153 -4.39 12.53 -13.57
C LEU A 153 -3.83 13.94 -13.74
N GLN A 154 -3.51 14.31 -14.97
CA GLN A 154 -2.96 15.60 -15.33
C GLN A 154 -3.90 16.35 -16.27
N ASP A 155 -3.89 17.66 -16.21
CA ASP A 155 -4.61 18.50 -17.18
C ASP A 155 -3.88 18.57 -18.54
N SER A 156 -4.41 19.40 -19.45
CA SER A 156 -3.80 19.66 -20.76
C SER A 156 -2.43 20.32 -20.70
N ALA A 157 -2.11 21.03 -19.62
CA ALA A 157 -0.79 21.64 -19.38
C ALA A 157 0.23 20.62 -18.83
N GLY A 158 -0.23 19.46 -18.37
CA GLY A 158 0.60 18.43 -17.74
C GLY A 158 0.70 18.57 -16.22
N GLU A 159 -0.07 19.47 -15.63
CA GLU A 159 -0.07 19.71 -14.18
C GLU A 159 -0.93 18.66 -13.45
N PRO A 160 -0.50 18.17 -12.27
CA PRO A 160 -1.21 17.15 -11.52
C PRO A 160 -2.54 17.66 -10.95
N VAL A 161 -3.64 17.04 -11.37
CA VAL A 161 -5.02 17.37 -10.98
C VAL A 161 -5.52 16.49 -9.82
N SER A 162 -5.26 15.19 -9.92
CA SER A 162 -5.69 14.20 -8.94
C SER A 162 -4.73 13.03 -8.93
N TRP A 163 -4.44 12.47 -7.76
CA TRP A 163 -3.51 11.35 -7.66
C TRP A 163 -3.92 10.36 -6.57
N VAL A 164 -3.35 9.16 -6.68
CA VAL A 164 -3.42 8.07 -5.71
C VAL A 164 -2.02 7.49 -5.60
N LEU A 165 -1.42 7.55 -4.41
CA LEU A 165 -0.17 6.85 -4.13
C LEU A 165 -0.48 5.44 -3.63
N THR A 166 0.50 4.56 -3.70
CA THR A 166 0.44 3.24 -3.06
C THR A 166 1.57 3.15 -2.04
N ASP A 167 1.28 2.61 -0.86
CA ASP A 167 2.31 2.36 0.14
C ASP A 167 2.98 0.99 -0.01
N HIS A 168 3.84 0.67 0.94
CA HIS A 168 4.55 -0.60 1.00
C HIS A 168 3.67 -1.81 1.30
N PHE A 169 2.40 -1.62 1.68
CA PHE A 169 1.40 -2.68 1.77
C PHE A 169 0.62 -2.87 0.48
N GLY A 170 0.93 -2.12 -0.58
CA GLY A 170 0.09 -2.16 -1.78
C GLY A 170 -1.28 -1.50 -1.55
N THR A 171 -1.41 -0.68 -0.49
CA THR A 171 -2.65 0.01 -0.17
C THR A 171 -2.63 1.42 -0.73
N GLY A 172 -3.75 1.86 -1.30
CA GLY A 172 -3.92 3.23 -1.76
C GLY A 172 -3.83 4.21 -0.59
N THR A 173 -2.93 5.19 -0.69
CA THR A 173 -2.68 6.21 0.34
C THR A 173 -2.46 7.58 -0.31
N HIS A 174 -2.51 8.65 0.50
CA HIS A 174 -2.30 10.04 0.10
C HIS A 174 -3.05 10.47 -1.17
N SER A 175 -4.23 9.89 -1.37
CA SER A 175 -5.08 10.22 -2.50
C SER A 175 -5.64 11.63 -2.33
N PHE A 176 -5.46 12.48 -3.33
CA PHE A 176 -5.96 13.85 -3.29
C PHE A 176 -6.43 14.32 -4.67
N THR A 177 -7.41 15.21 -4.67
CA THR A 177 -7.84 15.98 -5.85
C THR A 177 -7.78 17.45 -5.49
N LEU A 178 -7.10 18.23 -6.33
CA LEU A 178 -7.01 19.68 -6.16
C LEU A 178 -8.41 20.31 -6.04
N PRO A 179 -8.62 21.28 -5.14
CA PRO A 179 -9.93 21.89 -4.90
C PRO A 179 -10.66 22.34 -6.17
N ALA A 180 -9.95 22.94 -7.13
CA ALA A 180 -10.49 23.41 -8.40
C ALA A 180 -11.07 22.30 -9.30
N HIS A 181 -10.68 21.04 -9.09
CA HIS A 181 -11.05 19.88 -9.91
C HIS A 181 -11.93 18.87 -9.17
N ARG A 182 -12.43 19.22 -7.98
CA ARG A 182 -13.35 18.37 -7.19
C ARG A 182 -14.72 18.29 -7.85
N ARG A 183 -15.49 17.25 -7.45
CA ARG A 183 -16.86 16.97 -7.94
C ARG A 183 -16.97 16.69 -9.44
N ARG A 184 -15.86 16.29 -10.07
CA ARG A 184 -15.80 15.89 -11.49
C ARG A 184 -15.48 14.40 -11.70
N GLY A 185 -15.50 13.60 -10.64
CA GLY A 185 -15.24 12.15 -10.71
C GLY A 185 -13.77 11.74 -10.85
N HIS A 186 -12.82 12.69 -10.93
CA HIS A 186 -11.38 12.39 -11.08
C HIS A 186 -10.84 11.38 -10.07
N MET A 187 -11.18 11.54 -8.78
CA MET A 187 -10.74 10.60 -7.74
C MET A 187 -11.26 9.18 -7.97
N GLN A 188 -12.52 9.05 -8.38
CA GLN A 188 -13.12 7.73 -8.66
C GLN A 188 -12.40 7.06 -9.82
N VAL A 189 -12.07 7.82 -10.87
CA VAL A 189 -11.27 7.32 -12.00
C VAL A 189 -9.88 6.90 -11.54
N ALA A 190 -9.17 7.74 -10.79
CA ALA A 190 -7.83 7.46 -10.31
C ALA A 190 -7.78 6.21 -9.41
N LEU A 191 -8.74 6.06 -8.50
CA LEU A 191 -8.90 4.87 -7.65
C LEU A 191 -9.22 3.62 -8.46
N THR A 192 -10.11 3.71 -9.44
CA THR A 192 -10.45 2.58 -10.33
C THR A 192 -9.21 2.12 -11.10
N MET A 193 -8.43 3.05 -11.63
CA MET A 193 -7.17 2.75 -12.32
C MET A 193 -6.12 2.16 -11.38
N ALA A 194 -5.98 2.68 -10.16
CA ALA A 194 -5.07 2.16 -9.16
C ALA A 194 -5.45 0.71 -8.79
N ALA A 195 -6.74 0.45 -8.58
CA ALA A 195 -7.27 -0.88 -8.32
C ALA A 195 -6.99 -1.85 -9.49
N GLN A 196 -7.21 -1.43 -10.74
CA GLN A 196 -6.90 -2.25 -11.91
C GLN A 196 -5.39 -2.58 -12.01
N ARG A 197 -4.52 -1.60 -11.75
CA ARG A 197 -3.05 -1.82 -11.71
C ARG A 197 -2.64 -2.75 -10.57
N ALA A 198 -3.29 -2.64 -9.41
CA ALA A 198 -3.05 -3.51 -8.26
C ALA A 198 -3.50 -4.95 -8.55
N GLN A 199 -4.69 -5.14 -9.11
CA GLN A 199 -5.21 -6.45 -9.53
C GLN A 199 -4.31 -7.12 -10.57
N ALA A 200 -3.82 -6.37 -11.56
CA ALA A 200 -2.88 -6.89 -12.56
C ALA A 200 -1.56 -7.39 -11.94
N ARG A 201 -1.19 -6.88 -10.75
CA ARG A 201 -0.03 -7.32 -9.96
C ARG A 201 -0.38 -8.41 -8.94
N GLY A 202 -1.64 -8.83 -8.86
CA GLY A 202 -2.13 -9.86 -7.94
C GLY A 202 -2.56 -9.35 -6.57
N PHE A 203 -2.65 -8.04 -6.35
CA PHE A 203 -3.13 -7.47 -5.09
C PHE A 203 -4.66 -7.57 -5.01
N PRO A 204 -5.21 -7.95 -3.84
CA PRO A 204 -6.64 -7.92 -3.60
C PRO A 204 -7.08 -6.46 -3.51
N THR A 205 -8.25 -6.18 -4.07
CA THR A 205 -8.86 -4.85 -4.04
C THR A 205 -10.16 -4.98 -3.28
N PHE A 206 -10.32 -4.15 -2.26
CA PHE A 206 -11.54 -4.03 -1.47
C PHE A 206 -12.07 -2.63 -1.73
N GLY A 207 -13.34 -2.54 -2.10
CA GLY A 207 -14.02 -1.30 -2.48
C GLY A 207 -15.47 -1.33 -2.02
#